data_AF-A0AAE6SJR6-F1
#
_entry.id   AF-A0AAE6SJR6-F1
#
_cell.length_a   1.000
_cell.length_b   1.000
_cell.length_c   1.000
_cell.angle_alpha   90.00
_cell.angle_beta   90.00
_cell.angle_gamma   90.00
#
_symmetry.space_group_name_H-M   'P 1'
#
loop_
_entity.id
_entity.type
_entity.pdbx_description
1 polymer ?
#
loop_
_entity_poly.entity_id
_entity_poly.type
_entity_poly.pdbx_seq_one_letter_code
_entity_poly.pdbx_strand_id
1 'polypeptide(L)'
;MSSPITQKHLQHIAALIRDWPINEQMTWDTICNSSKVIIGYVPTRQALSKKAILTNAYKTKKAELKVKRLALADVPVPKSMPAAVEQISKLKQENMQLRQELNRMAETAQRFIHNASLHGLTPTQLMKPLPKQNRKE
;
A
#
# COMPACT_ATOMS: atom_id res chain seq x y z
N MET A 1 -7.48 18.09 -39.43
CA MET A 1 -6.30 17.19 -39.30
C MET A 1 -6.01 17.02 -37.81
N SER A 2 -5.81 15.79 -37.31
CA SER A 2 -5.47 15.62 -35.89
C SER A 2 -4.05 16.10 -35.63
N SER A 3 -3.84 16.83 -34.54
CA SER A 3 -2.52 17.33 -34.19
C SER A 3 -1.59 16.17 -33.80
N PRO A 4 -0.29 16.22 -34.12
CA PRO A 4 0.65 15.17 -33.75
C PRO A 4 0.69 14.94 -32.24
N ILE A 5 0.86 13.69 -31.82
CA ILE A 5 1.09 13.36 -30.40
C ILE A 5 2.52 13.79 -30.04
N THR A 6 2.64 14.93 -29.38
CA THR A 6 3.92 15.49 -28.91
C THR A 6 4.45 14.73 -27.69
N GLN A 7 5.72 14.95 -27.36
CA GLN A 7 6.31 14.38 -26.15
C GLN A 7 5.58 14.84 -24.87
N LYS A 8 5.11 16.09 -24.83
CA LYS A 8 4.33 16.64 -23.72
C LYS A 8 3.00 15.88 -23.54
N HIS A 9 2.31 15.58 -24.64
CA HIS A 9 1.11 14.73 -24.59
C HIS A 9 1.42 13.35 -24.01
N LEU A 10 2.52 12.72 -24.42
CA LEU A 10 2.93 11.41 -23.89
C LEU A 10 3.23 11.44 -22.39
N GLN A 11 3.87 12.50 -21.90
CA GLN A 11 4.13 12.66 -20.47
C GLN A 11 2.83 12.81 -19.66
N HIS A 12 1.90 13.64 -20.14
CA HIS A 12 0.60 13.82 -19.48
C HIS A 12 -0.24 12.54 -19.51
N ILE A 13 -0.26 11.82 -20.64
CA ILE A 13 -0.98 10.53 -20.73
C ILE A 13 -0.31 9.49 -19.81
N ALA A 14 1.02 9.48 -19.72
CA ALA A 14 1.72 8.60 -18.79
C ALA A 14 1.38 8.91 -17.32
N ALA A 15 1.27 10.19 -16.95
CA ALA A 15 0.82 10.61 -15.62
C ALA A 15 -0.61 10.14 -15.35
N LEU A 16 -1.52 10.36 -16.30
CA LEU A 16 -2.90 9.88 -16.23
C LEU A 16 -2.97 8.35 -16.04
N ILE A 17 -2.13 7.58 -16.74
CA ILE A 17 -2.03 6.12 -16.54
C ILE A 17 -1.50 5.79 -15.13
N ARG A 18 -0.51 6.52 -14.61
CA ARG A 18 0.03 6.26 -13.26
C ARG A 18 -0.99 6.57 -12.17
N ASP A 19 -1.87 7.54 -12.39
CA ASP A 19 -2.91 7.94 -11.44
C ASP A 19 -4.24 7.20 -11.66
N TRP A 20 -4.23 6.13 -12.47
CA TRP A 20 -5.45 5.39 -12.80
C TRP A 20 -6.17 4.86 -11.55
N PRO A 21 -7.50 5.08 -11.42
CA PRO A 21 -8.26 4.70 -10.24
C PRO A 21 -8.38 3.18 -10.07
N ILE A 22 -8.41 2.73 -8.81
CA ILE A 22 -8.37 1.30 -8.48
C ILE A 22 -9.66 0.55 -8.83
N ASN A 23 -10.79 1.24 -8.73
CA ASN A 23 -12.14 0.76 -8.96
C ASN A 23 -12.50 0.69 -10.45
N GLU A 24 -11.69 1.22 -11.36
CA GLU A 24 -11.97 1.19 -12.80
C GLU A 24 -11.14 0.14 -13.55
N GLN A 25 -11.71 -0.38 -14.64
CA GLN A 25 -10.99 -1.33 -15.47
C GLN A 25 -9.97 -0.61 -16.36
N MET A 26 -8.68 -0.90 -16.15
CA MET A 26 -7.61 -0.30 -16.95
C MET A 26 -7.36 -1.10 -18.24
N THR A 27 -7.91 -0.61 -19.36
CA THR A 27 -7.76 -1.17 -20.71
C THR A 27 -7.17 -0.12 -21.65
N TRP A 28 -6.71 -0.54 -22.83
CA TRP A 28 -6.23 0.42 -23.82
C TRP A 28 -7.35 1.33 -24.34
N ASP A 29 -8.58 0.81 -24.45
CA ASP A 29 -9.72 1.59 -24.93
C ASP A 29 -10.12 2.68 -23.94
N THR A 30 -10.14 2.36 -22.64
CA THR A 30 -10.38 3.36 -21.59
C THR A 30 -9.27 4.42 -21.58
N ILE A 31 -8.01 4.04 -21.75
CA ILE A 31 -6.89 4.99 -21.86
C ILE A 31 -7.02 5.88 -23.10
N CYS A 32 -7.44 5.34 -24.25
CA CYS A 32 -7.67 6.13 -25.45
C CYS A 32 -8.76 7.18 -25.20
N ASN A 33 -9.87 6.78 -24.59
CA ASN A 33 -10.96 7.70 -24.25
C ASN A 33 -10.50 8.79 -23.28
N SER A 34 -9.81 8.43 -22.20
CA SER A 34 -9.29 9.41 -21.22
C SER A 34 -8.23 10.34 -21.80
N SER A 35 -7.46 9.88 -22.80
CA SER A 35 -6.47 10.70 -23.49
C SER A 35 -7.09 11.86 -24.28
N LYS A 36 -8.38 11.80 -24.62
CA LYS A 36 -9.09 12.88 -25.33
C LYS A 36 -9.01 14.21 -24.60
N VAL A 37 -9.02 14.21 -23.27
CA VAL A 37 -8.92 15.43 -22.46
C VAL A 37 -7.55 16.11 -22.63
N ILE A 38 -6.52 15.33 -22.96
CA ILE A 38 -5.13 15.83 -23.09
C ILE A 38 -4.84 16.29 -24.53
N ILE A 39 -5.28 15.52 -25.53
CA ILE A 39 -4.90 15.74 -26.95
C ILE A 39 -6.04 16.29 -27.82
N GLY A 40 -7.26 16.42 -27.28
CA GLY A 40 -8.43 16.94 -27.97
C GLY A 40 -9.18 15.93 -28.85
N TYR A 41 -8.67 14.71 -29.01
CA TYR A 41 -9.31 13.64 -29.80
C TYR A 41 -9.02 12.26 -29.21
N VAL A 42 -9.81 11.25 -29.58
CA VAL A 42 -9.59 9.86 -29.15
C VAL A 42 -8.53 9.22 -30.06
N PRO A 43 -7.31 8.92 -29.58
CA PRO A 43 -6.29 8.25 -30.37
C PRO A 43 -6.63 6.78 -30.54
N THR A 44 -6.03 6.12 -31.53
CA THR A 44 -6.14 4.66 -31.66
C THR A 44 -5.23 3.97 -30.65
N ARG A 45 -5.59 2.76 -30.22
CA ARG A 45 -4.74 1.91 -29.37
C ARG A 45 -3.32 1.79 -29.92
N GLN A 46 -3.17 1.60 -31.23
CA GLN A 46 -1.86 1.46 -31.87
C GLN A 46 -1.00 2.71 -31.75
N ALA A 47 -1.61 3.91 -31.78
CA ALA A 47 -0.89 5.17 -31.64
C ALA A 47 -0.27 5.32 -30.24
N LEU A 48 -0.95 4.82 -29.21
CA LEU A 48 -0.47 4.88 -27.83
C LEU A 48 0.43 3.69 -27.46
N SER A 49 0.07 2.46 -27.84
CA SER A 49 0.79 1.24 -27.41
C SER A 49 2.18 1.08 -28.03
N LYS A 50 2.46 1.73 -29.17
CA LYS A 50 3.81 1.78 -29.75
C LYS A 50 4.76 2.69 -28.97
N LYS A 51 4.25 3.54 -28.06
CA LYS A 51 5.06 4.48 -27.28
C LYS A 51 5.55 3.80 -26.00
N ALA A 52 6.85 3.55 -25.91
CA ALA A 52 7.46 2.83 -24.80
C ALA A 52 7.11 3.43 -23.42
N ILE A 53 7.07 4.77 -23.31
CA ILE A 53 6.70 5.48 -22.08
C ILE A 53 5.30 5.11 -21.58
N LEU A 54 4.32 4.98 -22.49
CA LEU A 54 2.94 4.63 -22.14
C LEU A 54 2.82 3.14 -21.83
N THR A 55 3.49 2.30 -22.59
CA THR A 55 3.51 0.85 -22.36
C THR A 55 4.15 0.50 -21.01
N ASN A 56 5.21 1.20 -20.62
CA ASN A 56 5.81 1.04 -19.30
C ASN A 56 4.86 1.52 -18.19
N ALA A 57 4.28 2.72 -18.33
CA ALA A 57 3.30 3.23 -17.37
C ALA A 57 2.11 2.26 -17.19
N TYR A 58 1.60 1.70 -18.30
CA TYR A 58 0.52 0.72 -18.29
C TYR A 58 0.90 -0.55 -17.53
N LYS A 59 2.05 -1.15 -17.83
CA LYS A 59 2.50 -2.38 -17.17
C LYS A 59 2.70 -2.17 -15.67
N THR A 60 3.38 -1.09 -15.29
CA THR A 60 3.64 -0.75 -13.89
C THR A 60 2.35 -0.53 -13.13
N LYS A 61 1.44 0.32 -13.66
CA LYS A 61 0.17 0.57 -12.97
C LYS A 61 -0.70 -0.68 -12.90
N LYS A 62 -0.72 -1.52 -13.95
CA LYS A 62 -1.53 -2.74 -13.96
C LYS A 62 -1.09 -3.73 -12.88
N ALA A 63 0.22 -3.86 -12.68
CA ALA A 63 0.78 -4.68 -11.62
C ALA A 63 0.41 -4.11 -10.24
N GLU A 64 0.57 -2.79 -10.05
CA GLU A 64 0.18 -2.10 -8.80
C GLU A 64 -1.31 -2.30 -8.47
N LEU A 65 -2.20 -2.11 -9.46
CA LEU A 65 -3.63 -2.29 -9.29
C LEU A 65 -4.00 -3.74 -8.95
N LYS A 66 -3.30 -4.72 -9.54
CA LYS A 66 -3.51 -6.14 -9.20
C LYS A 66 -3.16 -6.40 -7.74
N VAL A 67 -2.00 -5.92 -7.27
CA VAL A 67 -1.57 -6.07 -5.87
C VAL A 67 -2.56 -5.40 -4.92
N LYS A 68 -2.97 -4.15 -5.22
CA LYS A 68 -3.92 -3.42 -4.37
C LYS A 68 -5.31 -4.09 -4.33
N ARG A 69 -5.78 -4.64 -5.44
CA ARG A 69 -7.05 -5.39 -5.49
C ARG A 69 -7.00 -6.67 -4.68
N LEU A 70 -5.89 -7.41 -4.75
CA LEU A 70 -5.68 -8.60 -3.92
C LEU A 70 -5.64 -8.24 -2.43
N ALA A 71 -4.93 -7.16 -2.07
CA ALA A 71 -4.88 -6.68 -0.70
C ALA A 71 -6.25 -6.24 -0.16
N LEU A 72 -7.17 -5.80 -1.03
CA LEU A 72 -8.54 -5.43 -0.68
C LEU A 72 -9.53 -6.59 -0.72
N ALA A 73 -9.21 -7.70 -1.41
CA ALA A 73 -10.12 -8.83 -1.57
C ALA A 73 -10.41 -9.53 -0.23
N ASP A 74 -9.42 -9.57 0.65
CA ASP A 74 -9.54 -10.18 1.99
C ASP A 74 -9.97 -9.17 3.07
N VAL A 75 -10.16 -7.89 2.73
CA VAL A 75 -10.61 -6.88 3.69
C VAL A 75 -12.14 -6.86 3.71
N PRO A 76 -12.78 -7.13 4.87
CA PRO A 76 -14.22 -6.99 5.00
C PRO A 76 -14.63 -5.55 4.69
N VAL A 77 -15.37 -5.36 3.60
CA VAL A 77 -15.87 -4.03 3.23
C VAL A 77 -17.03 -3.67 4.16
N PRO A 78 -17.00 -2.52 4.84
CA PRO A 78 -18.11 -2.10 5.68
C PRO A 78 -19.40 -1.97 4.86
N LYS A 79 -20.53 -2.45 5.42
CA LYS A 79 -21.83 -2.45 4.73
C LYS A 79 -22.45 -1.05 4.58
N SER A 80 -21.93 -0.05 5.29
CA SER A 80 -22.41 1.33 5.26
C SER A 80 -21.34 2.32 5.75
N MET A 81 -21.53 3.61 5.45
CA MET A 81 -20.64 4.66 5.94
C MET A 81 -20.62 4.77 7.48
N PRO A 82 -21.76 4.73 8.20
CA PRO A 82 -21.73 4.67 9.67
C PRO A 82 -20.93 3.48 10.21
N ALA A 83 -21.10 2.28 9.62
CA ALA A 83 -20.33 1.10 10.00
C ALA A 83 -18.82 1.27 9.74
N ALA A 84 -18.44 1.96 8.66
CA ALA A 84 -17.04 2.29 8.39
C ALA A 84 -16.47 3.23 9.46
N VAL A 85 -17.22 4.26 9.87
CA VAL A 85 -16.79 5.18 10.94
C VAL A 85 -16.61 4.45 12.26
N GLU A 86 -17.56 3.59 12.62
CA GLU A 86 -17.49 2.78 13.84
C GLU A 86 -16.26 1.86 13.84
N GLN A 87 -16.04 1.14 12.73
CA GLN A 87 -14.88 0.27 12.57
C GLN A 87 -13.56 1.05 12.65
N ILE A 88 -13.46 2.21 12.01
CA ILE A 88 -12.27 3.08 12.09
C ILE A 88 -12.04 3.56 13.52
N SER A 89 -13.11 3.96 14.23
CA SER A 89 -13.03 4.41 15.62
C SER A 89 -12.49 3.30 16.53
N LYS A 90 -13.04 2.09 16.41
CA LYS A 90 -12.60 0.91 17.15
C LYS A 90 -11.13 0.58 16.87
N LEU A 91 -10.73 0.51 15.60
CA LEU A 91 -9.34 0.24 15.21
C LEU A 91 -8.37 1.31 15.74
N LYS A 92 -8.77 2.59 15.76
CA LYS A 92 -7.96 3.66 16.36
C LYS A 92 -7.79 3.47 17.86
N GLN A 93 -8.86 3.10 18.56
CA GLN A 93 -8.83 2.85 20.00
C GLN A 93 -7.94 1.64 20.33
N GLU A 94 -8.10 0.53 19.62
CA GLU A 94 -7.25 -0.65 19.78
C GLU A 94 -5.77 -0.33 19.49
N ASN A 95 -5.49 0.43 18.43
CA ASN A 95 -4.13 0.84 18.12
C ASN A 95 -3.51 1.71 19.22
N MET A 96 -4.30 2.62 19.79
CA MET A 96 -3.87 3.43 20.93
C MET A 96 -3.56 2.57 22.15
N GLN A 97 -4.43 1.61 22.49
CA GLN A 97 -4.22 0.70 23.61
C GLN A 97 -2.97 -0.18 23.41
N LEU A 98 -2.79 -0.74 22.20
CA LEU A 98 -1.61 -1.53 21.86
C LEU A 98 -0.31 -0.72 21.98
N ARG A 99 -0.31 0.54 21.54
CA ARG A 99 0.85 1.44 21.69
C ARG A 99 1.16 1.75 23.15
N GLN A 100 0.13 1.99 23.96
CA GLN A 100 0.31 2.21 25.40
C GLN A 100 0.90 0.97 26.08
N GLU A 101 0.42 -0.21 25.73
CA GLU A 101 0.94 -1.46 26.31
C GLU A 101 2.37 -1.74 25.87
N LEU A 102 2.68 -1.52 24.59
CA LEU A 102 4.05 -1.62 24.07
C LEU A 102 5.00 -0.67 24.81
N ASN A 103 4.58 0.57 25.06
CA ASN A 103 5.39 1.53 25.82
C ASN A 103 5.64 1.05 27.26
N ARG A 104 4.63 0.53 27.95
CA ARG A 104 4.79 -0.05 29.31
C ARG A 104 5.74 -1.25 29.31
N MET A 105 5.63 -2.13 28.32
CA MET A 105 6.54 -3.27 28.15
C MET A 105 7.97 -2.79 27.89
N ALA A 106 8.16 -1.76 27.06
CA ALA A 106 9.46 -1.17 26.78
C ALA A 106 10.09 -0.52 28.02
N GLU A 107 9.32 0.23 28.82
CA GLU A 107 9.78 0.79 30.09
C GLU A 107 10.20 -0.31 31.07
N THR A 108 9.42 -1.39 31.17
CA THR A 108 9.72 -2.54 32.03
C THR A 108 11.00 -3.23 31.56
N ALA A 109 11.14 -3.47 30.26
CA ALA A 109 12.35 -4.03 29.67
C ALA A 109 13.58 -3.15 29.95
N GLN A 110 13.45 -1.83 29.86
CA GLN A 110 14.54 -0.90 30.17
C GLN A 110 14.98 -1.00 31.63
N ARG A 111 14.02 -1.08 32.57
CA ARG A 111 14.33 -1.31 34.00
C ARG A 111 15.06 -2.62 34.22
N PHE A 112 14.63 -3.70 33.57
CA PHE A 112 15.30 -5.00 33.66
C PHE A 112 16.71 -4.96 33.10
N ILE A 113 16.93 -4.35 31.93
CA ILE A 113 18.26 -4.22 31.32
C ILE A 113 19.18 -3.40 32.22
N HIS A 114 18.69 -2.28 32.75
CA HIS A 114 19.47 -1.43 33.66
C HIS A 114 19.91 -2.19 34.91
N ASN A 115 18.96 -2.83 35.62
CA ASN A 115 19.25 -3.58 36.83
C ASN A 115 20.16 -4.79 36.53
N ALA A 116 19.93 -5.49 35.43
CA ALA A 116 20.76 -6.62 35.01
C ALA A 116 22.21 -6.19 34.76
N SER A 117 22.41 -5.04 34.11
CA SER A 117 23.74 -4.47 33.89
C SER A 117 24.45 -4.12 35.21
N LEU A 118 23.74 -3.59 36.20
CA LEU A 118 24.29 -3.33 37.54
C LEU A 118 24.75 -4.62 38.23
N HIS A 119 24.12 -5.75 37.93
CA HIS A 119 24.47 -7.08 38.44
C HIS A 119 25.41 -7.87 37.51
N GLY A 120 26.02 -7.22 36.51
CA GLY A 120 27.03 -7.83 35.64
C GLY A 120 26.49 -8.83 34.62
N LEU A 121 25.17 -8.85 34.38
CA LEU A 121 24.56 -9.68 33.35
C LEU A 121 24.81 -9.08 31.96
N THR A 122 25.20 -9.92 31.01
CA THR A 122 25.42 -9.49 29.62
C THR A 122 24.13 -9.54 28.80
N PRO A 123 24.00 -8.73 27.73
CA PRO A 123 22.87 -8.83 26.81
C PRO A 123 22.69 -10.23 26.21
N THR A 124 23.80 -10.94 25.96
CA THR A 124 23.77 -12.31 25.45
C THR A 124 23.18 -13.31 26.46
N GLN A 125 23.36 -13.08 27.76
CA GLN A 125 22.72 -13.88 28.80
C GLN A 125 21.23 -13.58 28.92
N LEU A 126 20.83 -12.31 28.82
CA LEU A 126 19.42 -11.88 28.90
C LEU A 126 18.59 -12.34 27.70
N MET A 127 19.19 -12.44 26.51
CA MET A 127 18.53 -12.85 25.28
C MET A 127 18.51 -14.37 25.06
N LYS A 128 18.96 -15.16 26.05
CA LYS A 128 18.86 -16.62 25.97
C LYS A 128 17.38 -17.02 25.83
N PRO A 129 17.04 -17.96 24.94
CA PRO A 129 15.67 -18.40 24.78
C PRO A 129 15.16 -18.97 26.11
N LEU A 130 13.88 -18.72 26.39
CA LEU A 130 13.24 -19.31 27.56
C LEU A 130 13.34 -20.84 27.48
N PRO A 131 13.60 -21.53 28.60
CA PRO A 131 13.64 -22.99 28.61
C PRO A 131 12.29 -23.52 28.10
N LYS A 132 12.34 -24.49 27.19
CA LYS A 132 11.13 -25.16 26.71
C LYS A 132 10.40 -25.73 27.93
N GLN A 133 9.18 -25.27 28.18
CA GLN A 133 8.36 -25.88 29.23
C GLN A 133 8.12 -27.35 28.84
N ASN A 134 8.66 -28.28 29.62
CA ASN A 134 8.17 -29.65 29.62
C ASN A 134 6.79 -29.61 30.26
N ARG A 135 5.73 -29.41 29.46
CA ARG A 135 4.40 -29.90 29.85
C ARG A 135 4.50 -31.42 29.88
N LYS A 136 4.82 -31.97 31.04
CA LYS A 136 4.31 -33.29 31.39
C LYS A 136 2.82 -33.10 31.69
N GLU A 137 2.06 -34.05 31.18
CA GLU A 137 0.59 -34.14 31.09
C GLU A 137 -0.16 -33.67 32.35
#